data_AF-A0A940V3D1-F1
#
_entry.id   AF-A0A940V3D1-F1
#
_cell.length_a   1.000
_cell.length_b   1.000
_cell.length_c   1.000
_cell.angle_alpha   90.00
_cell.angle_beta   90.00
_cell.angle_gamma   90.00
#
_symmetry.space_group_name_H-M   'P 1'
#
loop_
_entity.id
_entity.type
_entity.pdbx_description
1 polymer ?
#
loop_
_entity_poly.entity_id
_entity_poly.type
_entity_poly.pdbx_seq_one_letter_code
_entity_poly.pdbx_strand_id
1 'polypeptide(L)'
;MSWQAILQTLPLLNIDEAEIFAPPREMEAAIASYNRALVNMRSDSADIAQIALRKLVISYPLFGPASLLYGACMIEQGRFPAATELINRARLAGLKPQESRLADSLAERIAQLTTDDTPQVNPSAKPVSLGQSSGSSVLERTHRPTKTRMASRKEVQNVLRHGDVPEQEQTRVVSERSPQEKFRLALIGVAAVVVVVVLSLAITAAVRSLQSAKASKVPNDRERLAYLLTQLDQLSGSDPAIAGLLADYNAFITPTTPTTASAEMTTAASVMPETSASSQPSPTTAQSAATSEPAGSTTPTDLLTQVYSEYQAALILAKTDALTAAEALLKAKKTSEGLDPSLSSPAVPMSVTELTAKISAALDQYSGKAAEILRVQGKSAYDLKDYQTSLDRYLRAYQLQPLYYNGAVAYYCGRNYQALKQYDLAKPYYELVIQNFAGKELAGFAATRLAEMGFANPPTTAATTQPATQPTTQASQ
;
A
#
# COMPACT_ATOMS: atom_id res chain seq x y z
N MET A 1 38.69 9.88 14.24
CA MET A 1 37.43 9.90 15.03
C MET A 1 36.79 8.52 14.97
N SER A 2 36.31 7.94 16.07
CA SER A 2 35.56 6.68 15.98
C SER A 2 34.24 6.92 15.23
N TRP A 3 33.80 5.95 14.42
CA TRP A 3 32.47 5.96 13.77
C TRP A 3 31.33 6.32 14.73
N GLN A 4 31.42 5.82 15.95
CA GLN A 4 30.50 6.10 17.04
C GLN A 4 30.42 7.59 17.40
N ALA A 5 31.53 8.34 17.29
CA ALA A 5 31.52 9.78 17.51
C ALA A 5 30.75 10.52 16.39
N ILE A 6 30.87 10.08 15.14
CA ILE A 6 30.15 10.65 13.99
C ILE A 6 28.64 10.43 14.13
N LEU A 7 28.23 9.24 14.59
CA LEU A 7 26.82 8.92 14.88
C LEU A 7 26.21 9.77 15.99
N GLN A 8 27.01 10.25 16.94
CA GLN A 8 26.56 11.15 18.01
C GLN A 8 26.47 12.60 17.54
N THR A 9 27.22 12.98 16.51
CA THR A 9 27.20 14.35 15.94
C THR A 9 26.03 14.61 15.00
N LEU A 10 25.41 13.57 14.42
CA LEU A 10 24.28 13.74 13.51
C LEU A 10 22.95 13.85 14.29
N PRO A 11 22.21 14.96 14.16
CA PRO A 11 20.93 15.13 14.83
C PRO A 11 19.82 14.34 14.14
N LEU A 12 18.75 14.07 14.89
CA LEU A 12 17.49 13.61 14.31
C LEU A 12 16.88 14.77 13.50
N LEU A 13 16.40 14.49 12.29
CA LEU A 13 15.83 15.50 11.42
C LEU A 13 14.34 15.67 11.69
N ASN A 14 13.89 16.93 11.80
CA ASN A 14 12.49 17.31 11.78
C ASN A 14 12.08 17.78 10.38
N ILE A 15 10.78 17.68 10.07
CA ILE A 15 10.21 18.03 8.76
C ILE A 15 10.44 19.51 8.43
N ASP A 16 10.35 20.39 9.43
CA ASP A 16 10.53 21.84 9.28
C ASP A 16 11.99 22.27 9.10
N GLU A 17 12.92 21.37 9.40
CA GLU A 17 14.36 21.63 9.37
C GLU A 17 15.06 20.99 8.16
N ALA A 18 14.33 20.24 7.34
CA ALA A 18 14.86 19.55 6.18
C ALA A 18 14.70 20.42 4.92
N GLU A 19 15.75 20.51 4.11
CA GLU A 19 15.65 21.11 2.78
C GLU A 19 14.68 20.31 1.92
N ILE A 20 13.92 20.98 1.05
CA ILE A 20 12.91 20.33 0.21
C ILE A 20 13.60 19.45 -0.83
N PHE A 21 13.58 18.14 -0.63
CA PHE A 21 14.15 17.15 -1.56
C PHE A 21 13.12 16.24 -2.24
N ALA A 22 11.87 16.25 -1.78
CA ALA A 22 10.78 15.41 -2.25
C ALA A 22 9.40 16.07 -1.98
N PRO A 23 8.30 15.56 -2.57
CA PRO A 23 6.95 16.00 -2.21
C PRO A 23 6.68 15.84 -0.70
N PRO A 24 5.87 16.71 -0.07
CA PRO A 24 5.75 16.78 1.40
C PRO A 24 5.45 15.42 2.07
N ARG A 25 4.53 14.63 1.50
CA ARG A 25 4.17 13.31 2.05
C ARG A 25 5.31 12.29 1.98
N GLU A 26 6.14 12.37 0.94
CA GLU A 26 7.28 11.47 0.78
C GLU A 26 8.48 11.91 1.62
N MET A 27 8.62 13.22 1.82
CA MET A 27 9.64 13.81 2.69
C MET A 27 9.48 13.33 4.14
N GLU A 28 8.25 13.30 4.66
CA GLU A 28 7.95 12.75 5.99
C GLU A 28 8.38 11.29 6.12
N ALA A 29 8.04 10.45 5.13
CA ALA A 29 8.38 9.04 5.13
C ALA A 29 9.89 8.79 5.00
N ALA A 30 10.58 9.61 4.21
CA ALA A 30 12.02 9.55 4.03
C ALA A 30 12.77 9.99 5.30
N ILE A 31 12.34 11.08 5.94
CA ILE A 31 12.91 11.56 7.21
C ILE A 31 12.68 10.52 8.32
N ALA A 32 11.48 9.95 8.42
CA ALA A 32 11.19 8.89 9.39
C ALA A 32 12.08 7.65 9.17
N SER A 33 12.31 7.28 7.91
CA SER A 33 13.20 6.18 7.54
C SER A 33 14.67 6.47 7.88
N TYR A 34 15.13 7.70 7.67
CA TYR A 34 16.47 8.17 8.05
C TYR A 34 16.66 8.16 9.57
N ASN A 35 15.72 8.73 10.33
CA ASN A 35 15.78 8.75 11.79
C ASN A 35 15.76 7.34 12.38
N ARG A 36 14.96 6.44 11.81
CA ARG A 36 14.96 5.01 12.19
C ARG A 36 16.31 4.35 11.88
N ALA A 37 16.91 4.64 10.73
CA ALA A 37 18.24 4.14 10.39
C ALA A 37 19.28 4.62 11.42
N LEU A 38 19.30 5.91 11.77
CA LEU A 38 20.19 6.47 12.79
C LEU A 38 20.04 5.77 14.15
N VAL A 39 18.82 5.51 14.61
CA VAL A 39 18.57 4.78 15.86
C VAL A 39 19.08 3.34 15.78
N ASN A 40 18.86 2.66 14.66
CA ASN A 40 19.36 1.30 14.42
C ASN A 40 20.90 1.26 14.39
N MET A 41 21.56 2.31 13.87
CA MET A 41 23.02 2.41 13.88
C MET A 41 23.59 2.58 15.29
N ARG A 42 22.83 3.20 16.20
CA ARG A 42 23.23 3.38 17.61
C ARG A 42 22.96 2.15 18.49
N SER A 43 22.17 1.18 18.01
CA SER A 43 21.70 0.01 18.76
C SER A 43 22.25 -1.32 18.21
N ASP A 44 23.49 -1.32 17.71
CA ASP A 44 24.22 -2.46 17.14
C ASP A 44 23.56 -3.15 15.92
N SER A 45 22.54 -2.54 15.31
CA SER A 45 21.86 -3.05 14.11
C SER A 45 22.33 -2.35 12.83
N ALA A 46 23.66 -2.27 12.63
CA ALA A 46 24.28 -1.52 11.54
C ALA A 46 23.90 -2.04 10.14
N ASP A 47 23.76 -3.36 9.96
CA ASP A 47 23.44 -3.95 8.66
C ASP A 47 22.04 -3.56 8.16
N ILE A 48 21.05 -3.57 9.07
CA ILE A 48 19.67 -3.17 8.77
C ILE A 48 19.63 -1.69 8.41
N ALA A 49 20.36 -0.86 9.15
CA ALA A 49 20.45 0.56 8.86
C ALA A 49 21.11 0.84 7.51
N GLN A 50 22.18 0.13 7.15
CA GLN A 50 22.83 0.29 5.84
C GLN A 50 21.91 -0.08 4.68
N ILE A 51 21.12 -1.16 4.81
CA ILE A 51 20.14 -1.54 3.78
C ILE A 51 19.09 -0.44 3.61
N ALA A 52 18.57 0.10 4.72
CA ALA A 52 17.59 1.18 4.69
C ALA A 52 18.18 2.47 4.07
N LEU A 53 19.40 2.84 4.44
CA LEU A 53 20.09 4.02 3.91
C LEU A 53 20.40 3.88 2.42
N ARG A 54 20.87 2.70 1.98
CA ARG A 54 21.12 2.44 0.56
C ARG A 54 19.85 2.64 -0.27
N LYS A 55 18.72 2.09 0.19
CA LYS A 55 17.43 2.27 -0.48
C LYS A 55 17.07 3.75 -0.55
N LEU A 56 17.25 4.46 0.55
CA LEU A 56 16.89 5.86 0.69
C LEU A 56 17.74 6.78 -0.21
N VAL A 57 19.05 6.55 -0.31
CA VAL A 57 19.94 7.30 -1.21
C VAL A 57 19.61 7.06 -2.69
N ILE A 58 19.20 5.83 -3.05
CA ILE A 58 18.76 5.49 -4.41
C ILE A 58 17.44 6.20 -4.74
N SER A 59 16.47 6.15 -3.81
CA SER A 59 15.14 6.76 -4.00
C SER A 59 15.17 8.28 -3.96
N TYR A 60 16.04 8.89 -3.15
CA TYR A 60 16.11 10.32 -2.93
C TYR A 60 17.54 10.85 -3.09
N PRO A 61 17.96 11.15 -4.33
CA PRO A 61 19.32 11.59 -4.61
C PRO A 61 19.75 12.89 -3.95
N LEU A 62 18.78 13.79 -3.80
CA LEU A 62 18.95 15.12 -3.24
C LEU A 62 18.83 15.13 -1.72
N PHE A 63 18.69 13.96 -1.08
CA PHE A 63 18.68 13.89 0.37
C PHE A 63 20.12 13.81 0.90
N GLY A 64 20.73 14.99 1.08
CA GLY A 64 22.14 15.18 1.49
C GLY A 64 22.53 14.45 2.78
N PRO A 65 21.81 14.64 3.91
CA PRO A 65 22.11 13.98 5.18
C PRO A 65 22.14 12.45 5.12
N ALA A 66 21.29 11.84 4.31
CA ALA A 66 21.27 10.40 4.13
C ALA A 66 22.46 9.89 3.30
N SER A 67 22.84 10.64 2.26
CA SER A 67 24.03 10.34 1.45
C SER A 67 25.30 10.48 2.28
N LEU A 68 25.38 11.49 3.16
CA LEU A 68 26.50 11.70 4.07
C LEU A 68 26.65 10.54 5.07
N LEU A 69 25.55 10.15 5.72
CA LEU A 69 25.53 9.05 6.68
C LEU A 69 25.91 7.72 6.01
N TYR A 70 25.36 7.44 4.82
CA TYR A 70 25.68 6.22 4.06
C TYR A 70 27.14 6.22 3.56
N GLY A 71 27.65 7.36 3.08
CA GLY A 71 29.04 7.51 2.68
C GLY A 71 29.99 7.24 3.85
N ALA A 72 29.65 7.72 5.03
CA ALA A 72 30.41 7.50 6.24
C ALA A 72 30.42 5.99 6.64
N CYS A 73 29.32 5.25 6.43
CA CYS A 73 29.30 3.79 6.58
C CYS A 73 30.23 3.07 5.59
N MET A 74 30.34 3.56 4.35
CA MET A 74 31.21 2.95 3.33
C MET A 74 32.70 3.13 3.65
N ILE A 75 33.07 4.21 4.36
CA ILE A 75 34.45 4.42 4.84
C ILE A 75 34.85 3.34 5.83
N GLU A 76 33.97 2.99 6.78
CA GLU A 76 34.22 1.91 7.75
C GLU A 76 34.43 0.55 7.06
N GLN A 77 33.79 0.34 5.90
CA GLN A 77 33.94 -0.88 5.11
C GLN A 77 35.17 -0.89 4.19
N GLY A 78 36.00 0.16 4.23
CA GLY A 78 37.15 0.33 3.33
C GLY A 78 36.76 0.62 1.87
N ARG A 79 35.50 0.98 1.60
CA ARG A 79 35.00 1.25 0.24
C ARG A 79 35.13 2.74 -0.11
N PHE A 80 36.38 3.21 -0.16
CA PHE A 80 36.70 4.63 -0.33
C PHE A 80 36.15 5.27 -1.61
N PRO A 81 36.23 4.65 -2.81
CA PRO A 81 35.73 5.30 -4.04
C PRO A 81 34.22 5.57 -3.99
N ALA A 82 33.44 4.63 -3.47
CA ALA A 82 32.00 4.77 -3.30
C ALA A 82 31.65 5.81 -2.22
N ALA A 83 32.43 5.85 -1.13
CA ALA A 83 32.25 6.85 -0.09
C ALA A 83 32.45 8.28 -0.63
N THR A 84 33.49 8.50 -1.44
CA THR A 84 33.79 9.80 -2.05
C THR A 84 32.66 10.30 -2.95
N GLU A 85 32.09 9.41 -3.77
CA GLU A 85 30.95 9.74 -4.63
C GLU A 85 29.73 10.19 -3.80
N LEU A 86 29.42 9.46 -2.73
CA LEU A 86 28.30 9.76 -1.83
C LEU A 86 28.48 11.07 -1.08
N ILE A 87 29.71 11.39 -0.65
CA ILE A 87 30.04 12.65 0.02
C ILE A 87 29.92 13.82 -0.96
N ASN A 88 30.41 13.66 -2.20
CA ASN A 88 30.29 14.70 -3.23
C ASN A 88 28.82 14.95 -3.59
N ARG A 89 28.02 13.88 -3.70
CA ARG A 89 26.57 13.98 -3.89
C ARG A 89 25.89 14.72 -2.74
N ALA A 90 26.27 14.42 -1.51
CA ALA A 90 25.75 15.12 -0.33
C ALA A 90 26.06 16.63 -0.40
N ARG A 91 27.28 17.02 -0.79
CA ARG A 91 27.66 18.43 -0.96
C ARG A 91 26.82 19.14 -2.03
N LEU A 92 26.56 18.47 -3.15
CA LEU A 92 25.74 19.01 -4.24
C LEU A 92 24.27 19.18 -3.85
N ALA A 93 23.78 18.38 -2.90
CA ALA A 93 22.39 18.39 -2.46
C ALA A 93 22.04 19.57 -1.53
N GLY A 94 23.03 20.32 -1.03
CA GLY A 94 22.81 21.32 0.02
C GLY A 94 22.95 20.67 1.40
N LEU A 95 24.00 21.04 2.14
CA LEU A 95 24.25 20.56 3.50
C LEU A 95 24.25 21.74 4.46
N LYS A 96 23.78 21.50 5.68
CA LYS A 96 23.90 22.50 6.76
C LYS A 96 25.38 22.77 7.05
N PRO A 97 25.74 23.95 7.58
CA PRO A 97 27.15 24.29 7.86
C PRO A 97 27.88 23.28 8.76
N GLN A 98 27.16 22.63 9.69
CA GLN A 98 27.71 21.57 10.54
C GLN A 98 27.96 20.27 9.76
N GLU A 99 27.03 19.87 8.90
CA GLU A 99 27.13 18.67 8.06
C GLU A 99 28.19 18.83 6.97
N SER A 100 28.36 20.04 6.43
CA SER A 100 29.42 20.35 5.47
C SER A 100 30.81 20.15 6.10
N ARG A 101 31.02 20.63 7.33
CA ARG A 101 32.28 20.42 8.05
C ARG A 101 32.56 18.93 8.30
N LEU A 102 31.51 18.15 8.59
CA LEU A 102 31.63 16.70 8.70
C LEU A 102 32.02 16.08 7.35
N ALA A 103 31.39 16.49 6.26
CA ALA A 103 31.71 16.04 4.91
C ALA A 103 33.17 16.37 4.51
N ASP A 104 33.71 17.50 4.95
CA ASP A 104 35.12 17.86 4.78
C ASP A 104 36.04 16.96 5.58
N SER A 105 35.75 16.75 6.87
CA SER A 105 36.55 15.87 7.73
C SER A 105 36.57 14.40 7.24
N LEU A 106 35.47 13.93 6.64
CA LEU A 106 35.38 12.59 6.06
C LEU A 106 36.20 12.47 4.77
N ALA A 107 36.15 13.51 3.92
CA ALA A 107 36.93 13.54 2.68
C ALA A 107 38.45 13.58 2.97
N GLU A 108 38.88 14.38 3.94
CA GLU A 108 40.28 14.43 4.40
C GLU A 108 40.73 13.06 4.94
N ARG A 109 39.86 12.37 5.68
CA ARG A 109 40.18 11.05 6.21
C ARG A 109 40.28 9.99 5.12
N ILE A 110 39.43 10.03 4.11
CA ILE A 110 39.58 9.16 2.94
C ILE A 110 40.94 9.42 2.28
N ALA A 111 41.32 10.70 2.10
CA ALA A 111 42.62 11.05 1.51
C ALA A 111 43.79 10.48 2.31
N GLN A 112 43.77 10.58 3.65
CA GLN A 112 44.78 9.99 4.54
C GLN A 112 44.84 8.46 4.44
N LEU A 113 43.69 7.79 4.45
CA LEU A 113 43.62 6.32 4.36
C LEU A 113 44.04 5.79 2.98
N THR A 114 43.86 6.58 1.92
CA THR A 114 44.31 6.22 0.57
C THR A 114 45.78 6.54 0.28
N THR A 115 46.43 7.39 1.09
CA THR A 115 47.86 7.72 0.91
C THR A 115 48.79 6.68 1.55
N ASP A 116 48.35 5.96 2.57
CA ASP A 116 49.13 4.88 3.21
C ASP A 116 49.29 3.62 2.34
N ASP A 117 48.50 3.46 1.27
CA ASP A 117 48.50 2.27 0.39
C ASP A 117 49.26 2.45 -0.95
N THR A 118 50.05 3.53 -1.10
CA THR A 118 50.90 3.72 -2.28
C THR A 118 52.33 3.19 -2.07
N PRO A 119 52.79 2.16 -2.81
CA PRO A 119 54.21 1.94 -3.03
C PRO A 119 54.78 3.17 -3.73
N GLN A 120 55.86 3.73 -3.19
CA GLN A 120 56.57 4.85 -3.78
C GLN A 120 56.82 4.62 -5.29
N VAL A 121 56.21 5.47 -6.12
CA VAL A 121 56.70 5.74 -7.46
C VAL A 121 57.09 7.22 -7.51
N ASN A 122 58.37 7.44 -7.79
CA ASN A 122 59.05 8.72 -7.84
C ASN A 122 58.30 9.81 -8.63
N PRO A 123 58.40 11.09 -8.21
CA PRO A 123 57.75 12.21 -8.87
C PRO A 123 58.61 12.73 -10.03
N SER A 124 58.10 12.60 -11.25
CA SER A 124 58.53 13.46 -12.36
C SER A 124 57.46 13.48 -13.45
N ALA A 125 56.47 14.35 -13.30
CA ALA A 125 55.83 15.01 -14.43
C ALA A 125 55.11 16.27 -13.94
N LYS A 126 55.36 17.36 -14.66
CA LYS A 126 54.94 18.74 -14.41
C LYS A 126 53.40 18.93 -14.38
N PRO A 127 52.89 20.00 -13.74
CA PRO A 127 51.47 20.26 -13.65
C PRO A 127 50.93 20.87 -14.95
N VAL A 128 49.72 20.49 -15.36
CA VAL A 128 48.92 21.25 -16.31
C VAL A 128 47.62 21.65 -15.62
N SER A 129 47.39 22.95 -15.66
CA SER A 129 46.33 23.71 -15.00
C SER A 129 44.94 23.49 -15.61
N LEU A 130 43.94 23.78 -14.76
CA LEU A 130 42.52 24.02 -15.09
C LEU A 130 42.30 24.84 -16.37
N GLY A 131 41.24 24.50 -17.10
CA GLY A 131 40.64 25.30 -18.17
C GLY A 131 39.16 24.98 -18.34
N GLN A 132 38.32 26.00 -18.23
CA GLN A 132 36.86 25.98 -18.23
C GLN A 132 36.21 25.65 -19.59
N SER A 133 34.98 25.13 -19.48
CA SER A 133 33.76 25.51 -20.22
C SER A 133 33.51 25.06 -21.67
N SER A 134 32.27 24.55 -21.80
CA SER A 134 31.26 24.78 -22.85
C SER A 134 31.37 24.13 -24.25
N GLY A 135 30.24 23.52 -24.65
CA GLY A 135 29.62 23.83 -25.93
C GLY A 135 29.78 22.79 -27.05
N SER A 136 28.70 22.06 -27.29
CA SER A 136 28.24 21.45 -28.56
C SER A 136 29.05 21.68 -29.86
N SER A 137 29.47 20.59 -30.49
CA SER A 137 29.36 20.36 -31.95
C SER A 137 29.37 18.84 -32.21
N VAL A 138 28.23 18.26 -32.58
CA VAL A 138 27.94 17.76 -33.94
C VAL A 138 29.12 17.87 -34.91
N LEU A 139 29.79 16.75 -35.17
CA LEU A 139 30.30 16.37 -36.48
C LEU A 139 30.68 14.88 -36.49
N GLU A 140 29.78 14.12 -37.11
CA GLU A 140 30.02 12.91 -37.88
C GLU A 140 31.44 12.82 -38.47
N ARG A 141 32.13 11.68 -38.22
CA ARG A 141 32.94 11.05 -39.27
C ARG A 141 33.26 9.59 -38.95
N THR A 142 32.73 8.73 -39.80
CA THR A 142 32.97 7.30 -39.94
C THR A 142 34.44 6.98 -40.26
N HIS A 143 34.99 5.91 -39.70
CA HIS A 143 35.93 5.04 -40.40
C HIS A 143 35.80 3.58 -39.92
N ARG A 144 35.43 2.70 -40.87
CA ARG A 144 35.65 1.24 -40.78
C ARG A 144 37.11 0.91 -41.19
N PRO A 145 37.52 -0.37 -41.34
CA PRO A 145 38.07 -1.22 -40.30
C PRO A 145 39.50 -1.67 -40.67
N THR A 146 40.42 -1.91 -39.73
CA THR A 146 41.57 -2.79 -40.03
C THR A 146 42.37 -3.20 -38.80
N LYS A 147 42.86 -4.45 -38.88
CA LYS A 147 43.92 -5.11 -38.10
C LYS A 147 43.48 -5.75 -36.78
N THR A 148 43.03 -6.99 -36.92
CA THR A 148 43.16 -8.06 -35.94
C THR A 148 44.57 -8.05 -35.36
N ARG A 149 44.70 -7.61 -34.11
CA ARG A 149 45.91 -7.80 -33.31
C ARG A 149 45.92 -9.28 -32.91
N MET A 150 46.89 -10.03 -33.43
CA MET A 150 47.18 -11.37 -32.91
C MET A 150 47.43 -11.26 -31.40
N ALA A 151 46.73 -12.08 -30.61
CA ALA A 151 46.92 -12.18 -29.18
C ALA A 151 48.41 -12.37 -28.87
N SER A 152 48.91 -11.62 -27.89
CA SER A 152 50.32 -11.67 -27.50
C SER A 152 50.67 -13.07 -27.02
N ARG A 153 51.90 -13.55 -27.27
CA ARG A 153 52.38 -14.85 -26.74
C ARG A 153 52.17 -15.00 -25.23
N LYS A 154 52.06 -13.89 -24.48
CA LYS A 154 51.72 -13.89 -23.06
C LYS A 154 50.23 -14.17 -22.78
N GLU A 155 49.31 -13.75 -23.63
CA GLU A 155 47.87 -14.08 -23.51
C GLU A 155 47.61 -15.55 -23.88
N VAL A 156 48.28 -16.05 -24.93
CA VAL A 156 48.21 -17.47 -25.29
C VAL A 156 48.76 -18.36 -24.16
N GLN A 157 49.86 -17.94 -23.51
CA GLN A 157 50.41 -18.68 -22.37
C GLN A 157 49.55 -18.60 -21.10
N ASN A 158 48.81 -17.50 -20.88
CA ASN A 158 47.86 -17.39 -19.78
C ASN A 158 46.60 -18.24 -20.01
N VAL A 159 46.13 -18.35 -21.26
CA VAL A 159 44.99 -19.19 -21.63
C VAL A 159 45.36 -20.67 -21.55
N LEU A 160 46.58 -21.07 -21.98
CA LEU A 160 47.05 -22.45 -21.78
C LEU A 160 47.24 -22.81 -20.30
N ARG A 161 47.55 -21.85 -19.44
CA ARG A 161 47.73 -22.09 -18.00
C ARG A 161 46.40 -22.22 -17.23
N HIS A 162 45.30 -21.74 -17.81
CA HIS A 162 43.95 -21.84 -17.22
C HIS A 162 43.04 -22.84 -17.93
N GLY A 163 43.53 -23.50 -18.99
CA GLY A 163 42.73 -24.40 -19.83
C GLY A 163 42.66 -25.86 -19.39
N ASP A 164 43.51 -26.31 -18.46
CA ASP A 164 43.58 -27.72 -18.02
C ASP A 164 43.70 -27.85 -16.51
N VAL A 165 42.66 -27.45 -15.78
CA VAL A 165 42.40 -27.98 -14.44
C VAL A 165 41.06 -28.70 -14.51
N PRO A 166 41.02 -30.03 -14.64
CA PRO A 166 39.81 -30.76 -14.28
C PRO A 166 39.53 -30.42 -12.82
N GLU A 167 38.35 -29.85 -12.56
CA GLU A 167 37.84 -29.64 -11.22
C GLU A 167 38.04 -30.94 -10.45
N GLN A 168 38.86 -30.89 -9.40
CA GLN A 168 38.96 -31.98 -8.45
C GLN A 168 37.56 -32.22 -7.91
N GLU A 169 36.97 -33.36 -8.27
CA GLU A 169 35.86 -33.93 -7.54
C GLU A 169 36.26 -33.97 -6.06
N GLN A 170 35.77 -32.99 -5.30
CA GLN A 170 35.84 -33.00 -3.87
C GLN A 170 35.04 -34.21 -3.41
N THR A 171 35.76 -35.29 -3.13
CA THR A 171 35.23 -36.45 -2.41
C THR A 171 34.75 -35.96 -1.05
N ARG A 172 33.46 -35.67 -0.97
CA ARG A 172 32.76 -35.32 0.25
C ARG A 172 32.74 -36.57 1.13
N VAL A 173 33.77 -36.72 1.96
CA VAL A 173 33.74 -37.67 3.07
C VAL A 173 32.68 -37.17 4.04
N VAL A 174 31.47 -37.74 3.92
CA VAL A 174 30.42 -37.58 4.92
C VAL A 174 30.93 -38.24 6.18
N SER A 175 31.50 -37.44 7.08
CA SER A 175 31.73 -37.87 8.46
C SER A 175 30.36 -38.16 9.05
N GLU A 176 30.05 -39.42 9.30
CA GLU A 176 28.84 -39.80 10.02
C GLU A 176 28.87 -39.16 11.40
N ARG A 177 28.09 -38.08 11.58
CA ARG A 177 28.00 -37.37 12.85
C ARG A 177 27.59 -38.34 13.95
N SER A 178 28.35 -38.31 15.04
CA SER A 178 28.13 -39.17 16.19
C SER A 178 26.71 -38.98 16.76
N PRO A 179 26.10 -40.01 17.34
CA PRO A 179 24.72 -39.95 17.86
C PRO A 179 24.53 -38.83 18.91
N GLN A 180 25.60 -38.42 19.60
CA GLN A 180 25.57 -37.33 20.58
C GLN A 180 25.40 -35.94 19.94
N GLU A 181 25.99 -35.71 18.76
CA GLU A 181 25.84 -34.44 18.03
C GLU A 181 24.44 -34.29 17.44
N LYS A 182 23.86 -35.38 16.93
CA LYS A 182 22.47 -35.40 16.46
C LYS A 182 21.49 -35.07 17.58
N PHE A 183 21.76 -35.56 18.80
CA PHE A 183 20.94 -35.26 19.97
C PHE A 183 21.03 -33.79 20.41
N ARG A 184 22.23 -33.18 20.40
CA ARG A 184 22.40 -31.76 20.71
C ARG A 184 21.72 -30.85 19.69
N LEU A 185 21.85 -31.16 18.40
CA LEU A 185 21.16 -30.43 17.33
C LEU A 185 19.64 -30.57 17.42
N ALA A 186 19.13 -31.76 17.74
CA ALA A 186 17.70 -31.97 17.97
C ALA A 186 17.20 -31.17 19.18
N LEU A 187 17.96 -31.13 20.28
CA LEU A 187 17.59 -30.38 21.48
C LEU A 187 17.54 -28.86 21.23
N ILE A 188 18.50 -28.32 20.46
CA ILE A 188 18.48 -26.90 20.04
C ILE A 188 17.27 -26.62 19.15
N GLY A 189 16.93 -27.55 18.23
CA GLY A 189 15.74 -27.44 17.40
C GLY A 189 14.44 -27.40 18.22
N VAL A 190 14.31 -28.28 19.22
CA VAL A 190 13.14 -28.30 20.11
C VAL A 190 13.07 -27.03 20.96
N ALA A 191 14.18 -26.55 21.51
CA ALA A 191 14.22 -25.31 22.27
C ALA A 191 13.80 -24.10 21.42
N ALA A 192 14.24 -24.02 20.17
CA ALA A 192 13.83 -22.97 19.23
C ALA A 192 12.32 -23.01 18.95
N VAL A 193 11.74 -24.21 18.78
CA VAL A 193 10.29 -24.37 18.59
C VAL A 193 9.52 -23.90 19.82
N VAL A 194 9.98 -24.25 21.04
CA VAL A 194 9.34 -23.80 22.28
C VAL A 194 9.36 -22.28 22.42
N VAL A 195 10.49 -21.63 22.09
CA VAL A 195 10.59 -20.15 22.12
C VAL A 195 9.62 -19.51 21.13
N VAL A 196 9.48 -20.06 19.92
CA VAL A 196 8.53 -19.56 18.92
C VAL A 196 7.08 -19.70 19.38
N VAL A 197 6.74 -20.81 20.04
CA VAL A 197 5.40 -21.04 20.61
C VAL A 197 5.09 -20.08 21.76
N VAL A 198 6.07 -19.80 22.64
CA VAL A 198 5.89 -18.84 23.74
C VAL A 198 5.74 -17.42 23.20
N LEU A 199 6.53 -17.04 22.18
CA LEU A 199 6.42 -15.74 21.52
C LEU A 199 5.07 -15.57 20.80
N SER A 200 4.57 -16.62 20.12
CA SER A 200 3.27 -16.54 19.46
C SER A 200 2.11 -16.43 20.47
N LEU A 201 2.20 -17.10 21.62
CA LEU A 201 1.26 -16.94 22.74
C LEU A 201 1.32 -15.54 23.36
N ALA A 202 2.51 -14.97 23.53
CA ALA A 202 2.68 -13.61 24.04
C ALA A 202 2.11 -12.55 23.07
N ILE A 203 2.34 -12.72 21.77
CA ILE A 203 1.81 -11.82 20.73
C ILE A 203 0.28 -11.91 20.68
N THR A 204 -0.30 -13.12 20.71
CA THR A 204 -1.76 -13.28 20.71
C THR A 204 -2.42 -12.70 21.96
N ALA A 205 -1.80 -12.84 23.14
CA ALA A 205 -2.26 -12.19 24.36
C ALA A 205 -2.19 -10.65 24.27
N ALA A 206 -1.09 -10.11 23.72
CA ALA A 206 -0.92 -8.66 23.52
C ALA A 206 -1.94 -8.08 22.53
N VAL A 207 -2.20 -8.77 21.42
CA VAL A 207 -3.21 -8.36 20.42
C VAL A 207 -4.61 -8.37 21.02
N ARG A 208 -4.96 -9.37 21.82
CA ARG A 208 -6.27 -9.45 22.50
C ARG A 208 -6.46 -8.33 23.52
N SER A 209 -5.41 -7.97 24.25
CA SER A 209 -5.40 -6.82 25.17
C SER A 209 -5.60 -5.49 24.44
N LEU A 210 -4.89 -5.28 23.32
CA LEU A 210 -5.05 -4.07 22.50
C LEU A 210 -6.42 -3.96 21.83
N GLN A 211 -7.03 -5.09 21.44
CA GLN A 211 -8.39 -5.10 20.89
C GLN A 211 -9.45 -4.77 21.95
N SER A 212 -9.27 -5.24 23.18
CA SER A 212 -10.15 -4.90 24.31
C SER A 212 -10.03 -3.40 24.69
N ALA A 213 -8.82 -2.82 24.58
CA ALA A 213 -8.59 -1.38 24.79
C ALA A 213 -9.08 -0.49 23.62
N LYS A 214 -9.28 -1.05 22.42
CA LYS A 214 -9.87 -0.33 21.27
C LYS A 214 -11.40 -0.44 21.23
N ALA A 215 -11.98 -1.50 21.79
CA ALA A 215 -13.43 -1.65 21.92
C ALA A 215 -14.07 -0.59 22.84
N SER A 216 -13.30 0.03 23.74
CA SER A 216 -13.73 1.16 24.58
C SER A 216 -13.72 2.52 23.87
N LYS A 217 -13.53 2.55 22.54
CA LYS A 217 -13.49 3.78 21.73
C LYS A 217 -14.53 3.78 20.59
N VAL A 218 -15.62 3.04 20.76
CA VAL A 218 -16.88 3.33 20.06
C VAL A 218 -17.56 4.45 20.86
N PRO A 219 -17.96 5.60 20.26
CA PRO A 219 -18.75 6.59 20.97
C PRO A 219 -19.99 5.90 21.49
N ASN A 220 -20.15 5.88 22.81
CA ASN A 220 -21.23 5.18 23.49
C ASN A 220 -22.55 5.66 22.87
N ASP A 221 -23.51 4.79 22.55
CA ASP A 221 -24.79 5.22 21.95
C ASP A 221 -25.48 6.29 22.81
N ARG A 222 -25.16 6.32 24.10
CA ARG A 222 -25.52 7.37 25.07
C ARG A 222 -24.93 8.75 24.76
N GLU A 223 -23.68 8.84 24.33
CA GLU A 223 -23.04 10.12 23.95
C GLU A 223 -23.63 10.66 22.65
N ARG A 224 -23.94 9.76 21.70
CA ARG A 224 -24.64 10.13 20.45
C ARG A 224 -26.07 10.59 20.73
N LEU A 225 -26.80 9.87 21.58
CA LEU A 225 -28.14 10.27 22.02
C LEU A 225 -28.11 11.62 22.75
N ALA A 226 -27.17 11.82 23.66
CA ALA A 226 -27.02 13.08 24.38
C ALA A 226 -26.71 14.25 23.43
N TYR A 227 -25.83 14.03 22.44
CA TYR A 227 -25.55 15.03 21.40
C TYR A 227 -26.79 15.36 20.56
N LEU A 228 -27.55 14.35 20.14
CA LEU A 228 -28.77 14.54 19.36
C LEU A 228 -29.87 15.28 20.15
N LEU A 229 -30.06 14.93 21.44
CA LEU A 229 -30.99 15.63 22.31
C LEU A 229 -30.57 17.09 22.53
N THR A 230 -29.27 17.36 22.68
CA THR A 230 -28.74 18.73 22.82
C THR A 230 -28.94 19.55 21.54
N GLN A 231 -28.77 18.92 20.37
CA GLN A 231 -29.02 19.57 19.08
C GLN A 231 -30.52 19.83 18.84
N LEU A 232 -31.39 18.88 19.20
CA LEU A 232 -32.84 19.07 19.11
C LEU A 232 -33.34 20.16 20.06
N ASP A 233 -32.78 20.27 21.26
CA ASP A 233 -33.09 21.33 22.21
C ASP A 233 -32.71 22.71 21.67
N GLN A 234 -31.53 22.85 21.07
CA GLN A 234 -31.09 24.09 20.42
C GLN A 234 -32.00 24.50 19.24
N LEU A 235 -32.52 23.54 18.48
CA LEU A 235 -33.38 23.78 17.32
C LEU A 235 -34.86 23.96 17.69
N SER A 236 -35.29 23.51 18.87
CA SER A 236 -36.67 23.66 19.37
C SER A 236 -37.11 25.12 19.54
N GLY A 237 -36.15 26.04 19.71
CA GLY A 237 -36.43 27.48 19.76
C GLY A 237 -36.86 28.08 18.41
N SER A 238 -36.60 27.38 17.30
CA SER A 238 -36.85 27.81 15.93
C SER A 238 -38.00 27.09 15.24
N ASP A 239 -38.37 25.88 15.68
CA ASP A 239 -39.41 25.06 15.05
C ASP A 239 -40.36 24.43 16.10
N PRO A 240 -41.67 24.78 16.08
CA PRO A 240 -42.65 24.26 17.03
C PRO A 240 -42.90 22.75 16.88
N ALA A 241 -42.64 22.16 15.70
CA ALA A 241 -42.78 20.71 15.51
C ALA A 241 -41.70 19.92 16.27
N ILE A 242 -40.49 20.47 16.35
CA ILE A 242 -39.35 19.87 17.08
C ILE A 242 -39.58 19.97 18.60
N ALA A 243 -40.17 21.08 19.06
CA ALA A 243 -40.55 21.24 20.47
C ALA A 243 -41.58 20.18 20.91
N GLY A 244 -42.55 19.86 20.04
CA GLY A 244 -43.53 18.79 20.30
C GLY A 244 -42.88 17.41 20.45
N LEU A 245 -41.96 17.05 19.56
CA LEU A 245 -41.24 15.77 19.63
C LEU A 245 -40.39 15.62 20.90
N LEU A 246 -39.79 16.73 21.38
CA LEU A 246 -38.99 16.74 22.61
C LEU A 246 -39.87 16.57 23.85
N ALA A 247 -41.07 17.17 23.85
CA ALA A 247 -42.07 16.99 24.89
C ALA A 247 -42.60 15.54 24.95
N ASP A 248 -42.91 14.94 23.80
CA ASP A 248 -43.36 13.54 23.71
C ASP A 248 -42.28 12.57 24.21
N TYR A 249 -41.02 12.82 23.85
CA TYR A 249 -39.89 12.03 24.34
C TYR A 249 -39.72 12.12 25.86
N ASN A 250 -39.85 13.32 26.44
CA ASN A 250 -39.78 13.54 27.89
C ASN A 250 -40.94 12.89 28.65
N ALA A 251 -42.15 12.89 28.06
CA ALA A 251 -43.31 12.21 28.61
C ALA A 251 -43.13 10.68 28.58
N PHE A 252 -42.45 10.14 27.57
CA PHE A 252 -42.19 8.71 27.43
C PHE A 252 -41.20 8.17 28.48
N ILE A 253 -40.18 8.95 28.87
CA ILE A 253 -39.11 8.52 29.79
C ILE A 253 -39.42 8.78 31.28
N THR A 254 -40.49 9.51 31.60
CA THR A 254 -40.90 9.74 33.00
C THR A 254 -41.92 8.67 33.43
N PRO A 255 -41.59 7.78 34.39
CA PRO A 255 -42.56 6.80 34.89
C PRO A 255 -43.60 7.51 35.78
N THR A 256 -44.83 7.57 35.30
CA THR A 256 -45.99 8.09 36.06
C THR A 256 -46.19 7.24 37.32
N THR A 257 -45.83 7.79 38.48
CA THR A 257 -46.24 7.24 39.78
C THR A 257 -47.49 8.01 40.24
N PRO A 258 -48.60 7.35 40.59
CA PRO A 258 -49.82 8.03 40.98
C PRO A 258 -49.64 8.66 42.37
N THR A 259 -49.75 9.98 42.44
CA THR A 259 -49.73 10.71 43.71
C THR A 259 -51.09 10.57 44.39
N THR A 260 -51.11 9.88 45.52
CA THR A 260 -52.16 9.97 46.55
C THR A 260 -51.77 11.08 47.53
N ALA A 261 -52.60 12.11 47.66
CA ALA A 261 -52.71 12.92 48.88
C ALA A 261 -54.11 13.53 48.95
N SER A 262 -54.75 13.35 50.10
CA SER A 262 -56.15 13.58 50.41
C SER A 262 -56.61 15.04 50.39
N ALA A 263 -57.86 15.20 49.94
CA ALA A 263 -58.98 15.94 50.52
C ALA A 263 -58.75 17.36 51.08
N GLU A 264 -59.46 18.32 50.48
CA GLU A 264 -60.37 19.19 51.22
C GLU A 264 -61.58 19.59 50.35
N MET A 265 -62.74 19.64 51.01
CA MET A 265 -64.09 19.83 50.45
C MET A 265 -64.29 21.25 49.88
N THR A 266 -65.21 21.41 48.92
CA THR A 266 -66.45 22.24 49.03
C THR A 266 -67.27 22.15 47.73
N THR A 267 -68.41 21.46 47.83
CA THR A 267 -69.76 21.77 47.31
C THR A 267 -69.94 22.52 45.97
N ALA A 268 -70.56 21.88 44.96
CA ALA A 268 -71.95 22.16 44.54
C ALA A 268 -72.32 21.56 43.16
N ALA A 269 -73.33 20.69 43.21
CA ALA A 269 -74.50 20.55 42.31
C ALA A 269 -74.36 20.52 40.77
N SER A 270 -74.63 19.32 40.23
CA SER A 270 -75.74 18.98 39.29
C SER A 270 -76.02 19.86 38.06
N VAL A 271 -76.05 19.22 36.87
CA VAL A 271 -77.15 19.23 35.86
C VAL A 271 -76.62 18.64 34.52
N MET A 272 -77.17 17.49 34.12
CA MET A 272 -77.40 17.10 32.71
C MET A 272 -78.79 17.65 32.28
N PRO A 273 -79.28 17.60 31.01
CA PRO A 273 -78.70 17.18 29.72
C PRO A 273 -79.05 18.12 28.52
N GLU A 274 -78.71 17.66 27.30
CA GLU A 274 -79.57 17.69 26.09
C GLU A 274 -79.50 18.83 25.03
N THR A 275 -79.36 18.38 23.77
CA THR A 275 -80.11 18.81 22.56
C THR A 275 -79.49 19.82 21.57
N SER A 276 -79.05 19.26 20.44
CA SER A 276 -79.30 19.60 19.01
C SER A 276 -79.18 21.05 18.48
N ALA A 277 -78.34 21.27 17.46
CA ALA A 277 -78.76 21.40 16.05
C ALA A 277 -77.67 21.94 15.09
N SER A 278 -77.42 21.15 14.04
CA SER A 278 -77.19 21.48 12.61
C SER A 278 -76.50 22.79 12.17
N SER A 279 -75.40 22.65 11.41
CA SER A 279 -75.09 23.39 10.17
C SER A 279 -73.91 22.74 9.40
N GLN A 280 -74.17 22.19 8.21
CA GLN A 280 -73.19 21.88 7.12
C GLN A 280 -73.21 23.08 6.11
N PRO A 281 -72.25 23.31 5.17
CA PRO A 281 -71.24 22.37 4.66
C PRO A 281 -69.80 22.86 4.28
N SER A 282 -68.86 21.88 4.31
CA SER A 282 -67.71 21.56 3.42
C SER A 282 -66.62 22.61 3.05
N PRO A 283 -65.44 22.17 2.53
CA PRO A 283 -64.54 21.08 2.96
C PRO A 283 -63.06 21.53 3.02
N THR A 284 -62.19 20.92 3.83
CA THR A 284 -60.75 20.77 3.47
C THR A 284 -60.16 19.58 4.22
N THR A 285 -59.61 18.70 3.39
CA THR A 285 -58.95 17.43 3.59
C THR A 285 -57.67 17.54 4.43
N ALA A 286 -57.53 16.69 5.46
CA ALA A 286 -56.27 16.02 5.82
C ALA A 286 -56.55 14.98 6.90
N GLN A 287 -56.74 13.74 6.46
CA GLN A 287 -56.94 12.56 7.29
C GLN A 287 -55.59 12.03 7.77
N SER A 288 -55.51 11.78 9.08
CA SER A 288 -54.41 11.10 9.74
C SER A 288 -54.64 9.59 9.79
N ALA A 289 -53.53 8.87 9.79
CA ALA A 289 -53.28 7.52 10.31
C ALA A 289 -53.86 6.28 9.60
N ALA A 290 -52.96 5.43 9.10
CA ALA A 290 -52.77 4.08 9.65
C ALA A 290 -51.41 3.48 9.25
N THR A 291 -50.68 3.04 10.27
CA THR A 291 -49.48 2.20 10.28
C THR A 291 -49.69 0.84 9.62
N SER A 292 -48.74 0.42 8.78
CA SER A 292 -48.36 -0.99 8.63
C SER A 292 -46.91 -1.11 8.12
N GLU A 293 -46.06 -1.71 8.95
CA GLU A 293 -44.72 -2.20 8.66
C GLU A 293 -44.77 -3.47 7.77
N PRO A 294 -43.63 -4.07 7.40
CA PRO A 294 -42.91 -3.91 6.15
C PRO A 294 -43.17 -5.06 5.16
N ALA A 295 -43.46 -4.75 3.90
CA ALA A 295 -43.44 -5.73 2.81
C ALA A 295 -42.54 -5.18 1.69
N GLY A 296 -41.45 -5.90 1.43
CA GLY A 296 -40.45 -5.57 0.43
C GLY A 296 -41.06 -5.51 -0.97
N SER A 297 -41.25 -4.30 -1.47
CA SER A 297 -41.15 -3.98 -2.88
C SER A 297 -40.42 -2.65 -2.93
N THR A 298 -39.09 -2.70 -2.89
CA THR A 298 -38.29 -1.52 -3.24
C THR A 298 -38.65 -1.20 -4.67
N THR A 299 -39.34 -0.09 -4.91
CA THR A 299 -39.65 0.29 -6.28
C THR A 299 -38.33 0.53 -7.03
N PRO A 300 -38.27 0.33 -8.35
CA PRO A 300 -37.05 0.60 -9.12
C PRO A 300 -36.48 2.01 -8.87
N THR A 301 -37.37 2.98 -8.63
CA THR A 301 -37.05 4.37 -8.30
C THR A 301 -36.39 4.51 -6.92
N ASP A 302 -36.80 3.72 -5.93
CA ASP A 302 -36.15 3.67 -4.61
C ASP A 302 -34.73 3.09 -4.71
N LEU A 303 -34.55 2.06 -5.53
CA LEU A 303 -33.23 1.47 -5.79
C LEU A 303 -32.29 2.46 -6.48
N LEU A 304 -32.79 3.25 -7.44
CA LEU A 304 -32.00 4.31 -8.07
C LEU A 304 -31.55 5.38 -7.05
N THR A 305 -32.47 5.79 -6.17
CA THR A 305 -32.18 6.76 -5.11
C THR A 305 -31.16 6.19 -4.12
N GLN A 306 -31.27 4.90 -3.78
CA GLN A 306 -30.30 4.20 -2.94
C GLN A 306 -28.91 4.16 -3.59
N VAL A 307 -28.80 3.72 -4.85
CA VAL A 307 -27.53 3.66 -5.59
C VAL A 307 -26.87 5.03 -5.65
N TYR A 308 -27.65 6.08 -5.91
CA TYR A 308 -27.14 7.44 -5.92
C TYR A 308 -26.60 7.88 -4.55
N SER A 309 -27.29 7.55 -3.46
CA SER A 309 -26.81 7.85 -2.10
C SER A 309 -25.53 7.07 -1.74
N GLU A 310 -25.43 5.79 -2.13
CA GLU A 310 -24.23 4.97 -1.91
C GLU A 310 -23.04 5.52 -2.72
N TYR A 311 -23.27 5.98 -3.94
CA TYR A 311 -22.25 6.67 -4.75
C TYR A 311 -21.73 7.94 -4.07
N GLN A 312 -22.61 8.82 -3.59
CA GLN A 312 -22.21 10.05 -2.91
C GLN A 312 -21.42 9.75 -1.61
N ALA A 313 -21.89 8.80 -0.81
CA ALA A 313 -21.19 8.36 0.39
C ALA A 313 -19.79 7.81 0.06
N ALA A 314 -19.66 7.04 -1.02
CA ALA A 314 -18.38 6.50 -1.46
C ALA A 314 -17.39 7.61 -1.88
N LEU A 315 -17.85 8.68 -2.53
CA LEU A 315 -17.00 9.83 -2.87
C LEU A 315 -16.47 10.56 -1.64
N ILE A 316 -17.28 10.66 -0.57
CA ILE A 316 -16.85 11.25 0.70
C ILE A 316 -15.78 10.35 1.35
N LEU A 317 -16.05 9.04 1.41
CA LEU A 317 -15.12 8.05 1.96
C LEU A 317 -13.80 8.02 1.23
N ALA A 318 -13.80 8.19 -0.10
CA ALA A 318 -12.60 8.10 -0.93
C ALA A 318 -11.48 9.08 -0.53
N LYS A 319 -11.82 10.18 0.17
CA LYS A 319 -10.85 11.13 0.72
C LYS A 319 -10.01 10.56 1.88
N THR A 320 -10.55 9.60 2.62
CA THR A 320 -9.94 9.03 3.83
C THR A 320 -9.58 7.56 3.67
N ASP A 321 -10.43 6.78 3.00
CA ASP A 321 -10.26 5.35 2.80
C ASP A 321 -10.64 4.94 1.36
N ALA A 322 -9.60 4.79 0.55
CA ALA A 322 -9.76 4.41 -0.86
C ALA A 322 -10.25 2.96 -1.04
N LEU A 323 -9.95 2.06 -0.10
CA LEU A 323 -10.35 0.67 -0.20
C LEU A 323 -11.87 0.55 -0.02
N THR A 324 -12.35 1.09 1.10
CA THR A 324 -13.77 1.00 1.45
C THR A 324 -14.63 1.78 0.45
N ALA A 325 -14.13 2.90 -0.07
CA ALA A 325 -14.77 3.62 -1.16
C ALA A 325 -14.85 2.82 -2.46
N ALA A 326 -13.76 2.18 -2.90
CA ALA A 326 -13.76 1.38 -4.12
C ALA A 326 -14.72 0.17 -4.03
N GLU A 327 -14.82 -0.45 -2.87
CA GLU A 327 -15.77 -1.56 -2.64
C GLU A 327 -17.22 -1.11 -2.65
N ALA A 328 -17.52 0.05 -2.05
CA ALA A 328 -18.84 0.66 -2.13
C ALA A 328 -19.21 1.03 -3.58
N LEU A 329 -18.28 1.59 -4.34
CA LEU A 329 -18.49 1.88 -5.77
C LEU A 329 -18.69 0.61 -6.61
N LEU A 330 -17.96 -0.45 -6.32
CA LEU A 330 -18.14 -1.74 -6.99
C LEU A 330 -19.52 -2.33 -6.69
N LYS A 331 -19.98 -2.23 -5.44
CA LYS A 331 -21.33 -2.64 -5.04
C LYS A 331 -22.39 -1.80 -5.79
N ALA A 332 -22.25 -0.48 -5.76
CA ALA A 332 -23.16 0.43 -6.45
C ALA A 332 -23.25 0.16 -7.96
N LYS A 333 -22.11 -0.13 -8.61
CA LYS A 333 -22.06 -0.52 -10.02
C LYS A 333 -22.85 -1.80 -10.30
N LYS A 334 -22.64 -2.85 -9.50
CA LYS A 334 -23.38 -4.12 -9.66
C LYS A 334 -24.89 -3.94 -9.48
N THR A 335 -25.29 -3.08 -8.55
CA THR A 335 -26.71 -2.76 -8.35
C THR A 335 -27.27 -1.92 -9.51
N SER A 336 -26.48 -1.01 -10.08
CA SER A 336 -26.92 -0.16 -11.19
C SER A 336 -27.03 -0.91 -12.53
N GLU A 337 -26.25 -1.96 -12.75
CA GLU A 337 -26.33 -2.84 -13.94
C GLU A 337 -27.69 -3.55 -14.08
N GLY A 338 -28.46 -3.70 -12.99
CA GLY A 338 -29.79 -4.29 -12.98
C GLY A 338 -30.96 -3.32 -13.18
N LEU A 339 -30.69 -2.02 -13.32
CA LEU A 339 -31.72 -0.98 -13.46
C LEU A 339 -31.99 -0.63 -14.93
N ASP A 340 -33.23 -0.26 -15.25
CA ASP A 340 -33.60 0.22 -16.58
C ASP A 340 -32.84 1.53 -16.89
N PRO A 341 -32.10 1.62 -18.01
CA PRO A 341 -31.35 2.81 -18.43
C PRO A 341 -32.21 4.09 -18.54
N SER A 342 -33.51 3.94 -18.82
CA SER A 342 -34.47 5.04 -19.00
C SER A 342 -35.15 5.49 -17.71
N LEU A 343 -34.89 4.80 -16.59
CA LEU A 343 -35.47 5.12 -15.30
C LEU A 343 -34.99 6.50 -14.81
N SER A 344 -35.93 7.31 -14.33
CA SER A 344 -35.67 8.63 -13.75
C SER A 344 -36.36 8.75 -12.40
N SER A 345 -35.67 9.36 -11.43
CA SER A 345 -36.20 9.65 -10.10
C SER A 345 -36.15 11.15 -9.86
N PRO A 346 -37.20 11.79 -9.32
CA PRO A 346 -37.15 13.21 -8.97
C PRO A 346 -36.08 13.55 -7.92
N ALA A 347 -35.60 12.55 -7.15
CA ALA A 347 -34.56 12.72 -6.15
C ALA A 347 -33.12 12.62 -6.73
N VAL A 348 -32.96 12.14 -7.97
CA VAL A 348 -31.65 11.94 -8.60
C VAL A 348 -31.51 12.88 -9.79
N PRO A 349 -30.52 13.80 -9.79
CA PRO A 349 -30.42 14.84 -10.82
C PRO A 349 -29.82 14.34 -12.15
N MET A 350 -29.78 13.02 -12.39
CA MET A 350 -29.17 12.40 -13.56
C MET A 350 -29.82 11.06 -13.89
N SER A 351 -29.65 10.59 -15.12
CA SER A 351 -30.14 9.28 -15.57
C SER A 351 -29.31 8.12 -15.01
N VAL A 352 -29.84 6.89 -15.10
CA VAL A 352 -29.10 5.66 -14.72
C VAL A 352 -27.82 5.50 -15.54
N THR A 353 -27.84 5.88 -16.82
CA THR A 353 -26.67 5.79 -17.71
C THR A 353 -25.57 6.76 -17.29
N GLU A 354 -25.93 8.00 -16.99
CA GLU A 354 -24.99 9.01 -16.49
C GLU A 354 -24.43 8.62 -15.12
N LEU A 355 -25.28 8.12 -14.22
CA LEU A 355 -24.86 7.64 -12.91
C LEU A 355 -23.88 6.47 -13.02
N THR A 356 -24.19 5.48 -13.84
CA THR A 356 -23.33 4.30 -14.05
C THR A 356 -21.98 4.71 -14.64
N ALA A 357 -21.95 5.66 -15.59
CA ALA A 357 -20.71 6.20 -16.15
C ALA A 357 -19.87 6.96 -15.11
N LYS A 358 -20.52 7.72 -14.21
CA LYS A 358 -19.83 8.40 -13.09
C LYS A 358 -19.30 7.42 -12.05
N ILE A 359 -20.06 6.37 -11.73
CA ILE A 359 -19.61 5.29 -10.84
C ILE A 359 -18.38 4.59 -11.45
N SER A 360 -18.41 4.25 -12.74
CA SER A 360 -17.26 3.61 -13.39
C SER A 360 -16.02 4.51 -13.41
N ALA A 361 -16.17 5.79 -13.73
CA ALA A 361 -15.05 6.73 -13.71
C ALA A 361 -14.45 6.90 -12.31
N ALA A 362 -15.30 6.98 -11.27
CA ALA A 362 -14.83 7.01 -9.88
C ALA A 362 -14.14 5.69 -9.49
N LEU A 363 -14.68 4.54 -9.91
CA LEU A 363 -14.06 3.24 -9.64
C LEU A 363 -12.67 3.13 -10.29
N ASP A 364 -12.50 3.59 -11.53
CA ASP A 364 -11.20 3.62 -12.21
C ASP A 364 -10.17 4.47 -11.46
N GLN A 365 -10.61 5.60 -10.89
CA GLN A 365 -9.75 6.49 -10.10
C GLN A 365 -9.24 5.82 -8.80
N TYR A 366 -10.08 5.03 -8.11
CA TYR A 366 -9.76 4.50 -6.77
C TYR A 366 -9.33 3.02 -6.78
N SER A 367 -9.68 2.26 -7.82
CA SER A 367 -9.43 0.82 -7.93
C SER A 367 -7.95 0.46 -7.83
N GLY A 368 -7.06 1.22 -8.45
CA GLY A 368 -5.62 0.95 -8.41
C GLY A 368 -5.03 1.01 -7.00
N LYS A 369 -5.40 2.04 -6.23
CA LYS A 369 -4.94 2.19 -4.83
C LYS A 369 -5.59 1.14 -3.92
N ALA A 370 -6.86 0.85 -4.12
CA ALA A 370 -7.56 -0.20 -3.35
C ALA A 370 -6.98 -1.60 -3.63
N ALA A 371 -6.72 -1.92 -4.90
CA ALA A 371 -6.07 -3.17 -5.32
C ALA A 371 -4.64 -3.28 -4.76
N GLU A 372 -3.90 -2.17 -4.67
CA GLU A 372 -2.59 -2.15 -4.03
C GLU A 372 -2.65 -2.53 -2.55
N ILE A 373 -3.55 -1.88 -1.79
CA ILE A 373 -3.74 -2.14 -0.36
C ILE A 373 -4.06 -3.62 -0.13
N LEU A 374 -5.02 -4.16 -0.90
CA LEU A 374 -5.41 -5.56 -0.81
C LEU A 374 -4.29 -6.52 -1.23
N ARG A 375 -3.52 -6.18 -2.27
CA ARG A 375 -2.36 -6.97 -2.71
C ARG A 375 -1.29 -7.05 -1.63
N VAL A 376 -1.00 -5.93 -0.96
CA VAL A 376 -0.02 -5.90 0.14
C VAL A 376 -0.50 -6.73 1.34
N GLN A 377 -1.77 -6.57 1.73
CA GLN A 377 -2.37 -7.37 2.81
C GLN A 377 -2.40 -8.86 2.48
N GLY A 378 -2.83 -9.21 1.26
CA GLY A 378 -2.86 -10.58 0.76
C GLY A 378 -1.47 -11.20 0.72
N LYS A 379 -0.46 -10.47 0.23
CA LYS A 379 0.93 -10.94 0.23
C LYS A 379 1.44 -11.22 1.64
N SER A 380 1.13 -10.36 2.61
CA SER A 380 1.51 -10.59 4.00
C SER A 380 0.89 -11.88 4.55
N ALA A 381 -0.39 -12.14 4.27
CA ALA A 381 -1.06 -13.38 4.68
C ALA A 381 -0.48 -14.62 3.96
N TYR A 382 -0.16 -14.49 2.67
CA TYR A 382 0.47 -15.54 1.88
C TYR A 382 1.81 -15.97 2.48
N ASP A 383 2.62 -15.01 2.90
CA ASP A 383 3.94 -15.25 3.49
C ASP A 383 3.85 -15.95 4.86
N LEU A 384 2.75 -15.71 5.58
CA LEU A 384 2.39 -16.42 6.81
C LEU A 384 1.77 -17.80 6.53
N LYS A 385 1.65 -18.20 5.26
CA LYS A 385 0.98 -19.44 4.80
C LYS A 385 -0.51 -19.49 5.15
N ASP A 386 -1.11 -18.35 5.48
CA ASP A 386 -2.55 -18.21 5.61
C ASP A 386 -3.16 -17.99 4.22
N TYR A 387 -3.24 -19.09 3.46
CA TYR A 387 -3.69 -19.06 2.08
C TYR A 387 -5.16 -18.69 1.94
N GLN A 388 -5.99 -18.93 2.96
CA GLN A 388 -7.41 -18.56 2.92
C GLN A 388 -7.57 -17.04 3.06
N THR A 389 -6.98 -16.43 4.09
CA THR A 389 -7.03 -14.97 4.25
C THR A 389 -6.36 -14.26 3.08
N SER A 390 -5.24 -14.80 2.60
CA SER A 390 -4.56 -14.29 1.40
C SER A 390 -5.47 -14.35 0.17
N LEU A 391 -6.12 -15.48 -0.08
CA LEU A 391 -7.05 -15.66 -1.18
C LEU A 391 -8.17 -14.63 -1.13
N ASP A 392 -8.82 -14.45 0.02
CA ASP A 392 -9.93 -13.49 0.17
C ASP A 392 -9.50 -12.06 -0.21
N ARG A 393 -8.29 -11.65 0.18
CA ARG A 393 -7.74 -10.34 -0.17
C ARG A 393 -7.44 -10.23 -1.67
N TYR A 394 -6.82 -11.26 -2.25
CA TYR A 394 -6.52 -11.27 -3.68
C TYR A 394 -7.77 -11.34 -4.56
N LEU A 395 -8.83 -12.04 -4.13
CA LEU A 395 -10.12 -12.06 -4.83
C LEU A 395 -10.79 -10.70 -4.81
N ARG A 396 -10.77 -9.99 -3.67
CA ARG A 396 -11.25 -8.60 -3.59
C ARG A 396 -10.45 -7.69 -4.52
N ALA A 397 -9.12 -7.83 -4.53
CA ALA A 397 -8.27 -7.05 -5.44
C ALA A 397 -8.57 -7.38 -6.91
N TYR A 398 -8.83 -8.66 -7.20
CA TYR A 398 -9.16 -9.14 -8.53
C TYR A 398 -10.49 -8.56 -9.03
N GLN A 399 -11.50 -8.44 -8.17
CA GLN A 399 -12.78 -7.83 -8.54
C GLN A 399 -12.65 -6.34 -8.88
N LEU A 400 -11.67 -5.65 -8.28
CA LEU A 400 -11.41 -4.24 -8.57
C LEU A 400 -10.54 -4.08 -9.81
N GLN A 401 -9.43 -4.81 -9.89
CA GLN A 401 -8.47 -4.70 -10.98
C GLN A 401 -7.73 -6.03 -11.21
N PRO A 402 -8.27 -6.92 -12.07
CA PRO A 402 -7.74 -8.27 -12.30
C PRO A 402 -6.26 -8.30 -12.71
N LEU A 403 -5.87 -7.36 -13.56
CA LEU A 403 -4.54 -7.27 -14.18
C LEU A 403 -3.58 -6.32 -13.45
N TYR A 404 -3.95 -5.86 -12.24
CA TYR A 404 -3.11 -4.94 -11.47
C TYR A 404 -1.72 -5.53 -11.19
N TYR A 405 -0.73 -4.62 -11.16
CA TYR A 405 0.69 -4.96 -10.97
C TYR A 405 1.17 -6.05 -11.95
N ASN A 406 0.95 -5.80 -13.25
CA ASN A 406 1.32 -6.72 -14.33
C ASN A 406 0.71 -8.13 -14.19
N GLY A 407 -0.54 -8.23 -13.72
CA GLY A 407 -1.22 -9.52 -13.54
C GLY A 407 -0.85 -10.28 -12.28
N ALA A 408 -0.05 -9.69 -11.38
CA ALA A 408 0.31 -10.36 -10.13
C ALA A 408 -0.91 -10.65 -9.26
N VAL A 409 -1.95 -9.79 -9.29
CA VAL A 409 -3.19 -10.06 -8.56
C VAL A 409 -3.82 -11.39 -9.00
N ALA A 410 -4.05 -11.56 -10.30
CA ALA A 410 -4.54 -12.82 -10.86
C ALA A 410 -3.59 -14.00 -10.56
N TYR A 411 -2.27 -13.82 -10.77
CA TYR A 411 -1.29 -14.86 -10.47
C TYR A 411 -1.37 -15.37 -9.02
N TYR A 412 -1.48 -14.45 -8.06
CA TYR A 412 -1.57 -14.83 -6.65
C TYR A 412 -2.94 -15.40 -6.26
N CYS A 413 -4.04 -15.07 -6.94
CA CYS A 413 -5.29 -15.85 -6.81
C CYS A 413 -5.03 -17.32 -7.15
N GLY A 414 -4.40 -17.58 -8.30
CA GLY A 414 -4.01 -18.94 -8.72
C GLY A 414 -3.08 -19.63 -7.72
N ARG A 415 -2.09 -18.91 -7.18
CA ARG A 415 -1.14 -19.46 -6.18
C ARG A 415 -1.81 -19.87 -4.89
N ASN A 416 -2.77 -19.08 -4.39
CA ASN A 416 -3.51 -19.44 -3.18
C ASN A 416 -4.38 -20.67 -3.41
N TYR A 417 -5.14 -20.71 -4.51
CA TYR A 417 -5.95 -21.89 -4.86
C TYR A 417 -5.08 -23.14 -5.06
N GLN A 418 -3.92 -23.02 -5.70
CA GLN A 418 -2.94 -24.10 -5.81
C GLN A 418 -2.47 -24.58 -4.43
N ALA A 419 -2.12 -23.67 -3.52
CA ALA A 419 -1.68 -24.01 -2.16
C ALA A 419 -2.78 -24.71 -1.35
N LEU A 420 -4.05 -24.34 -1.59
CA LEU A 420 -5.25 -24.97 -1.03
C LEU A 420 -5.66 -26.26 -1.76
N LYS A 421 -4.91 -26.69 -2.78
CA LYS A 421 -5.18 -27.87 -3.62
C LYS A 421 -6.51 -27.81 -4.40
N GLN A 422 -6.99 -26.60 -4.66
CA GLN A 422 -8.20 -26.33 -5.45
C GLN A 422 -7.78 -26.01 -6.90
N TYR A 423 -7.23 -27.01 -7.60
CA TYR A 423 -6.57 -26.79 -8.90
C TYR A 423 -7.51 -26.33 -10.00
N ASP A 424 -8.76 -26.81 -10.01
CA ASP A 424 -9.77 -26.38 -10.97
C ASP A 424 -10.07 -24.87 -10.86
N LEU A 425 -10.08 -24.35 -9.64
CA LEU A 425 -10.27 -22.92 -9.37
C LEU A 425 -9.00 -22.11 -9.64
N ALA A 426 -7.81 -22.70 -9.49
CA ALA A 426 -6.54 -22.04 -9.77
C ALA A 426 -6.32 -21.81 -11.28
N LYS A 427 -6.71 -22.78 -12.11
CA LYS A 427 -6.49 -22.80 -13.55
C LYS A 427 -6.87 -21.50 -14.28
N PRO A 428 -8.11 -20.97 -14.19
CA PRO A 428 -8.52 -19.80 -14.97
C PRO A 428 -7.68 -18.55 -14.66
N TYR A 429 -7.15 -18.41 -13.45
CA TYR A 429 -6.30 -17.27 -13.10
C TYR A 429 -4.93 -17.33 -13.76
N TYR A 430 -4.31 -18.52 -13.84
CA TYR A 430 -3.05 -18.67 -14.54
C TYR A 430 -3.20 -18.52 -16.05
N GLU A 431 -4.29 -19.05 -16.63
CA GLU A 431 -4.61 -18.86 -18.04
C GLU A 431 -4.79 -17.37 -18.39
N LEU A 432 -5.49 -16.61 -17.54
CA LEU A 432 -5.63 -15.17 -17.70
C LEU A 432 -4.26 -14.46 -17.74
N VAL A 433 -3.34 -14.83 -16.85
CA VAL A 433 -2.00 -14.25 -16.80
C VAL A 433 -1.20 -14.59 -18.06
N ILE A 434 -1.28 -15.84 -18.53
CA ILE A 434 -0.57 -16.28 -19.74
C ILE A 434 -1.10 -15.51 -20.97
N GLN A 435 -2.42 -15.38 -21.10
CA GLN A 435 -3.05 -14.72 -22.23
C GLN A 435 -2.71 -13.21 -22.28
N ASN A 436 -2.75 -12.52 -21.13
CA ASN A 436 -2.57 -11.07 -21.09
C ASN A 436 -1.10 -10.62 -20.99
N PHE A 437 -0.19 -11.53 -20.58
CA PHE A 437 1.22 -11.22 -20.36
C PHE A 437 2.16 -12.18 -21.08
N ALA A 438 1.75 -12.69 -22.25
CA ALA A 438 2.55 -13.58 -23.08
C ALA A 438 3.97 -13.02 -23.30
N GLY A 439 4.98 -13.90 -23.15
CA GLY A 439 6.39 -13.54 -23.27
C GLY A 439 7.01 -12.88 -22.04
N LYS A 440 6.23 -12.53 -21.00
CA LYS A 440 6.78 -12.07 -19.71
C LYS A 440 7.10 -13.24 -18.79
N GLU A 441 8.07 -13.04 -17.89
CA GLU A 441 8.45 -14.04 -16.88
C GLU A 441 7.25 -14.56 -16.07
N LEU A 442 6.32 -13.67 -15.71
CA LEU A 442 5.13 -14.04 -14.94
C LEU A 442 4.23 -15.04 -15.68
N ALA A 443 4.09 -14.92 -17.00
CA ALA A 443 3.37 -15.89 -17.82
C ALA A 443 4.11 -17.23 -17.88
N GLY A 444 5.44 -17.21 -17.94
CA GLY A 444 6.27 -18.42 -17.81
C GLY A 444 6.04 -19.13 -16.47
N PHE A 445 6.05 -18.38 -15.36
CA PHE A 445 5.75 -18.94 -14.04
C PHE A 445 4.33 -19.51 -13.96
N ALA A 446 3.33 -18.80 -14.48
CA ALA A 446 1.95 -19.28 -14.52
C ALA A 446 1.81 -20.58 -15.32
N ALA A 447 2.47 -20.69 -16.48
CA ALA A 447 2.49 -21.91 -17.28
C ALA A 447 3.14 -23.09 -16.52
N THR A 448 4.28 -22.86 -15.86
CA THR A 448 4.90 -23.87 -15.01
C THR A 448 3.96 -24.34 -13.90
N ARG A 449 3.22 -23.42 -13.25
CA ARG A 449 2.24 -23.79 -12.21
C ARG A 449 1.06 -24.59 -12.76
N LEU A 450 0.57 -24.30 -13.96
CA LEU A 450 -0.45 -25.12 -14.62
C LEU A 450 0.06 -26.55 -14.86
N ALA A 451 1.28 -26.68 -15.38
CA ALA A 451 1.91 -27.99 -15.62
C ALA A 451 2.12 -28.79 -14.31
N GLU A 452 2.57 -28.13 -13.23
CA GLU A 452 2.70 -28.75 -11.90
C GLU A 452 1.36 -29.28 -11.35
N MET A 453 0.24 -28.64 -11.72
CA MET A 453 -1.11 -29.08 -11.34
C MET A 453 -1.68 -30.16 -12.29
N GLY A 454 -0.92 -30.58 -13.30
CA GLY A 454 -1.34 -31.61 -14.26
C GLY A 454 -2.15 -31.08 -15.46
N PHE A 455 -2.22 -29.76 -15.65
CA PHE A 455 -2.87 -29.17 -16.82
C PHE A 455 -1.88 -28.98 -17.97
N ALA A 456 -2.33 -29.20 -19.20
CA ALA A 456 -1.55 -28.90 -20.39
C ALA A 456 -1.34 -27.38 -20.51
N ASN A 457 -0.14 -26.96 -20.94
CA ASN A 457 0.14 -25.56 -21.19
C ASN A 457 -0.78 -25.04 -22.31
N PRO A 458 -1.51 -23.92 -22.11
CA PRO A 458 -2.21 -23.29 -23.22
C PRO A 458 -1.19 -22.88 -24.29
N PRO A 459 -1.53 -23.00 -25.59
CA PRO A 459 -0.59 -22.67 -26.65
C PRO A 459 -0.15 -21.21 -26.52
N THR A 460 1.14 -21.01 -26.25
CA THR A 460 1.75 -19.69 -26.25
C THR A 460 1.68 -19.17 -27.69
N THR A 461 0.78 -18.24 -27.99
CA THR A 461 0.83 -17.46 -29.24
C THR A 461 2.05 -16.56 -29.17
N ALA A 462 3.22 -17.15 -29.44
CA ALA A 462 4.42 -16.42 -29.78
C ALA A 462 4.20 -15.82 -31.16
N ALA A 463 3.50 -14.68 -31.21
CA ALA A 463 3.57 -13.78 -32.35
C ALA A 463 5.01 -13.24 -32.40
N THR A 464 5.89 -14.02 -33.01
CA THR A 464 7.18 -13.55 -33.49
C THR A 464 6.85 -12.48 -34.51
N THR A 465 6.98 -11.21 -34.12
CA THR A 465 6.93 -10.09 -35.04
C THR A 465 8.17 -10.19 -35.92
N GLN A 466 8.10 -11.03 -36.96
CA GLN A 466 8.93 -10.85 -38.14
C GLN A 466 8.51 -9.52 -38.79
N PRO A 467 9.43 -8.59 -39.06
CA PRO A 467 9.10 -7.41 -39.84
C PRO A 467 8.71 -7.89 -41.25
N ALA A 468 7.45 -7.70 -41.61
CA ALA A 468 6.95 -7.92 -42.95
C ALA A 468 7.69 -6.97 -43.90
N THR A 469 8.56 -7.55 -44.72
CA THR A 469 9.04 -6.94 -45.96
C THR A 469 7.82 -6.61 -46.81
N GLN A 470 7.60 -5.32 -47.06
CA GLN A 470 6.63 -4.82 -48.02
C GLN A 470 6.94 -5.39 -49.42
N PRO A 471 5.98 -5.99 -50.13
CA PRO A 471 6.11 -6.24 -51.56
C PRO A 471 5.77 -4.95 -52.31
N THR A 472 6.71 -4.50 -53.12
CA THR A 472 6.54 -3.45 -54.12
C THR A 472 5.52 -3.88 -55.17
N THR A 473 4.33 -3.28 -55.17
CA THR A 473 3.38 -3.45 -56.27
C THR A 473 3.79 -2.52 -57.42
N GLN A 474 4.43 -3.09 -58.44
CA GLN A 474 4.48 -2.49 -59.77
C GLN A 474 3.09 -2.63 -60.41
N ALA A 475 2.47 -1.49 -60.72
CA ALA A 475 1.34 -1.43 -61.63
C ALA A 475 1.84 -1.57 -63.07
N SER A 476 1.26 -2.49 -63.82
CA SER A 476 1.32 -2.51 -65.28
C SER A 476 0.01 -3.08 -65.81
N GLN A 477 -0.63 -2.24 -66.63
CA GLN A 477 -1.80 -2.45 -67.48
C GLN A 477 -3.17 -2.26 -66.83
#